data_AF-A0A973KX14-F1
#
_entry.id   AF-A0A973KX14-F1
#
_cell.length_a   1.000
_cell.length_b   1.000
_cell.length_c   1.000
_cell.angle_alpha   90.00
_cell.angle_beta   90.00
_cell.angle_gamma   90.00
#
_symmetry.space_group_name_H-M   'P 1'
#
loop_
_entity.id
_entity.type
_entity.pdbx_description
1 polymer ?
#
loop_
_entity_poly.entity_id
_entity_poly.type
_entity_poly.pdbx_seq_one_letter_code
_entity_poly.pdbx_strand_id
1 'polypeptide(L)'
;GGTPDGGLGTSPELVAEAAHAVDQGAGVAVLVDLGSAVLTVKALLAEGDELPPGSRLVDAPLVEGAVAAVVAASAGADVDAVARAAEEAYDYRKV
;
A
#
# COMPACT_ATOMS: atom_id res chain seq x y z
N GLY A 1 -9.09 5.32 -4.44
CA GLY A 1 -9.66 4.11 -5.08
C GLY A 1 -10.68 4.55 -6.11
N GLY A 2 -11.07 3.64 -7.01
CA GLY A 2 -11.98 3.91 -8.11
C GLY A 2 -11.30 3.93 -9.49
N THR A 3 -12.12 4.17 -10.52
CA THR A 3 -11.68 4.46 -11.88
C THR A 3 -11.48 5.97 -12.07
N PRO A 4 -10.83 6.44 -13.15
CA PRO A 4 -10.66 7.87 -13.42
C PRO A 4 -11.97 8.66 -13.48
N ASP A 5 -13.07 8.01 -13.88
CA ASP A 5 -14.41 8.61 -13.92
C ASP A 5 -15.14 8.60 -12.56
N GLY A 6 -14.46 8.21 -11.47
CA GLY A 6 -15.01 8.12 -10.13
C GLY A 6 -15.89 6.90 -9.88
N GLY A 7 -15.89 5.93 -10.80
CA GLY A 7 -16.62 4.68 -10.67
C GLY A 7 -15.96 3.70 -9.71
N LEU A 8 -16.67 2.61 -9.39
CA LEU A 8 -16.10 1.50 -8.62
C LEU A 8 -15.03 0.77 -9.45
N GLY A 9 -13.87 0.51 -8.84
CA GLY A 9 -12.78 -0.22 -9.46
C GLY A 9 -11.42 0.16 -8.88
N THR A 10 -10.36 -0.34 -9.52
CA THR A 10 -8.97 0.00 -9.22
C THR A 10 -8.28 0.31 -10.54
N SER A 11 -7.90 1.56 -10.76
CA SER A 11 -7.11 1.96 -11.93
C SER A 11 -5.61 1.75 -11.65
N PRO A 12 -4.89 0.97 -12.48
CA PRO A 12 -3.44 0.84 -12.38
C PRO A 12 -2.73 2.20 -12.46
N GLU A 13 -3.22 3.10 -13.31
CA GLU A 13 -2.64 4.42 -13.54
C GLU A 13 -2.74 5.29 -12.29
N LEU A 14 -3.92 5.32 -11.63
CA LEU A 14 -4.10 6.05 -10.38
C LEU A 14 -3.27 5.46 -9.23
N VAL A 15 -3.02 4.15 -9.24
CA VAL A 15 -2.14 3.50 -8.26
C VAL A 15 -0.69 3.91 -8.48
N ALA A 16 -0.20 3.85 -9.72
CA ALA A 16 1.16 4.26 -10.08
C ALA A 16 1.40 5.75 -9.77
N GLU A 17 0.45 6.62 -10.15
CA GLU A 17 0.51 8.05 -9.84
C GLU A 17 0.58 8.30 -8.33
N ALA A 18 -0.27 7.63 -7.54
CA ALA A 18 -0.26 7.75 -6.09
C ALA A 18 1.06 7.27 -5.47
N ALA A 19 1.61 6.15 -5.96
CA ALA A 19 2.89 5.62 -5.49
C ALA A 19 4.05 6.58 -5.77
N HIS A 20 4.12 7.15 -6.98
CA HIS A 20 5.11 8.16 -7.34
C HIS A 20 4.95 9.46 -6.54
N ALA A 21 3.72 9.89 -6.25
CA ALA A 21 3.47 11.10 -5.48
C ALA A 21 3.96 11.02 -4.02
N VAL A 22 3.98 9.82 -3.44
CA VAL A 22 4.43 9.59 -2.05
C VAL A 22 5.87 9.12 -1.95
N ASP A 23 6.52 8.76 -3.05
CA ASP A 23 7.90 8.30 -3.05
C ASP A 23 8.86 9.42 -2.62
N GLN A 24 9.60 9.17 -1.54
CA GLN A 24 10.65 10.03 -1.01
C GLN A 24 12.02 9.30 -1.00
N GLY A 25 12.14 8.18 -1.74
CA GLY A 25 13.35 7.37 -1.80
C GLY A 25 13.54 6.40 -0.63
N ALA A 26 12.56 6.27 0.27
CA ALA A 26 12.57 5.35 1.41
C ALA A 26 11.83 4.02 1.14
N GLY A 27 11.27 3.86 -0.08
CA GLY A 27 10.37 2.77 -0.44
C GLY A 27 8.90 3.10 -0.20
N VAL A 28 8.01 2.32 -0.82
CA VAL A 28 6.55 2.55 -0.78
C VAL A 28 5.84 1.29 -0.29
N ALA A 29 5.09 1.41 0.80
CA ALA A 29 4.21 0.35 1.29
C ALA A 29 2.81 0.50 0.67
N VAL A 30 2.40 -0.46 -0.16
CA VAL A 30 1.10 -0.47 -0.81
C VAL A 30 0.15 -1.39 -0.05
N LEU A 31 -0.90 -0.82 0.54
CA LEU A 31 -2.01 -1.57 1.12
C LEU A 31 -3.20 -1.59 0.17
N VAL A 32 -3.91 -2.72 0.12
CA VAL A 32 -5.06 -2.95 -0.76
C VAL A 32 -6.21 -3.59 0.02
N ASP A 33 -7.43 -3.46 -0.50
CA ASP A 33 -8.63 -4.06 0.09
C ASP A 33 -8.91 -5.47 -0.43
N LEU A 34 -9.51 -5.59 -1.62
CA LEU A 34 -10.16 -6.77 -2.13
C LEU A 34 -9.49 -7.25 -3.41
N GLY A 35 -9.89 -8.45 -3.85
CA GLY A 35 -9.20 -9.23 -4.88
C GLY A 35 -8.81 -8.46 -6.15
N SER A 36 -9.67 -7.60 -6.71
CA SER A 36 -9.32 -6.83 -7.91
C SER A 36 -8.14 -5.88 -7.67
N ALA A 37 -8.11 -5.19 -6.53
CA ALA A 37 -7.01 -4.30 -6.17
C ALA A 37 -5.71 -5.07 -5.93
N VAL A 38 -5.80 -6.23 -5.27
CA VAL A 38 -4.64 -7.13 -5.06
C VAL A 38 -4.04 -7.56 -6.40
N LEU A 39 -4.87 -7.97 -7.36
CA LEU A 39 -4.40 -8.41 -8.68
C LEU A 39 -3.79 -7.25 -9.46
N THR A 40 -4.39 -6.07 -9.43
CA THR A 40 -3.84 -4.86 -10.07
C THR A 40 -2.46 -4.52 -9.52
N VAL A 41 -2.30 -4.46 -8.20
CA VAL A 41 -0.99 -4.13 -7.59
C VAL A 41 0.05 -5.23 -7.84
N LYS A 42 -0.33 -6.50 -7.81
CA LYS A 42 0.59 -7.60 -8.16
C LYS A 42 1.07 -7.53 -9.60
N ALA A 43 0.21 -7.14 -10.55
CA ALA A 43 0.59 -6.95 -11.94
C ALA A 43 1.61 -5.80 -12.08
N LEU A 44 1.33 -4.64 -11.49
CA LEU A 44 2.25 -3.49 -11.49
C LEU A 44 3.63 -3.83 -10.89
N LEU A 45 3.65 -4.58 -9.78
CA LEU A 45 4.91 -5.03 -9.15
C LEU A 45 5.66 -6.05 -10.02
N ALA A 46 4.96 -6.85 -10.82
CA ALA A 46 5.57 -7.84 -11.70
C ALA A 46 6.14 -7.23 -12.98
N GLU A 47 5.54 -6.15 -13.49
CA GLU A 47 6.05 -5.35 -14.61
C GLU A 47 7.35 -4.64 -14.22
N GLY A 48 7.38 -4.05 -13.01
CA GLY A 48 8.62 -3.63 -12.35
C GLY A 48 9.17 -2.25 -12.76
N ASP A 49 8.51 -1.57 -13.69
CA ASP A 49 8.86 -0.23 -14.18
C ASP A 49 7.76 0.83 -13.93
N GLU A 50 6.55 0.41 -13.57
CA GLU A 50 5.40 1.30 -13.27
C GLU A 50 5.37 1.82 -11.82
N LEU A 51 6.12 1.20 -10.90
CA LEU A 51 6.15 1.58 -9.48
C LEU A 51 7.54 2.05 -9.04
N PRO A 52 7.63 2.97 -8.06
CA PRO A 52 8.90 3.39 -7.49
C PRO A 52 9.75 2.21 -6.97
N PRO A 53 11.09 2.28 -7.05
CA PRO A 53 11.96 1.28 -6.48
C PRO A 53 11.68 1.02 -5.00
N GLY A 54 11.64 -0.24 -4.59
CA GLY A 54 11.33 -0.62 -3.21
C GLY A 54 9.84 -0.57 -2.85
N SER A 55 8.96 -0.34 -3.83
CA SER A 55 7.52 -0.57 -3.66
C SER A 55 7.23 -2.03 -3.34
N ARG A 56 6.32 -2.26 -2.39
CA ARG A 56 5.88 -3.60 -2.01
C ARG A 56 4.40 -3.64 -1.66
N LEU A 57 3.76 -4.75 -1.99
CA LEU A 57 2.43 -5.07 -1.50
C LEU A 57 2.56 -5.56 -0.05
N VAL A 58 1.85 -4.89 0.88
CA VAL A 58 1.80 -5.28 2.30
C VAL A 58 0.52 -6.06 2.56
N ASP A 59 0.67 -7.27 3.09
CA ASP A 59 -0.44 -8.14 3.46
C ASP A 59 -0.96 -7.73 4.84
N ALA A 60 -1.92 -6.81 4.89
CA ALA A 60 -2.47 -6.26 6.12
C ALA A 60 -3.94 -5.86 5.94
N PRO A 61 -4.75 -5.83 7.00
CA PRO A 61 -6.10 -5.29 6.93
C PRO A 61 -6.05 -3.81 6.51
N LEU A 62 -6.73 -3.43 5.43
CA LEU A 62 -6.53 -2.13 4.79
C LEU A 62 -6.62 -0.95 5.78
N VAL A 63 -7.67 -0.90 6.60
CA VAL A 63 -7.92 0.27 7.46
C VAL A 63 -6.99 0.26 8.67
N GLU A 64 -7.02 -0.80 9.46
CA GLU A 64 -6.23 -0.91 10.69
C GLU A 64 -4.72 -0.93 10.39
N GLY A 65 -4.32 -1.64 9.35
CA GLY A 65 -2.94 -1.70 8.88
C GLY A 65 -2.44 -0.35 8.35
N ALA A 66 -3.27 0.39 7.60
CA ALA A 66 -2.89 1.74 7.14
C ALA A 66 -2.68 2.71 8.31
N VAL A 67 -3.53 2.65 9.33
CA VAL A 67 -3.36 3.47 10.54
C VAL A 67 -2.04 3.12 11.24
N ALA A 68 -1.75 1.83 11.45
CA ALA A 68 -0.50 1.40 12.07
C ALA A 68 0.74 1.77 11.24
N ALA A 69 0.69 1.59 9.92
CA ALA A 69 1.73 1.99 8.97
C ALA A 69 2.03 3.50 9.05
N VAL A 70 0.99 4.35 9.00
CA VAL A 70 1.14 5.80 9.05
C VAL A 70 1.75 6.25 10.38
N VAL A 71 1.37 5.63 11.50
CA VAL A 71 1.96 5.91 12.81
C VAL A 71 3.46 5.57 12.83
N ALA A 72 3.83 4.39 12.31
CA ALA A 72 5.23 3.97 12.23
C ALA A 72 6.04 4.90 11.30
N ALA A 73 5.52 5.20 10.11
CA ALA A 73 6.17 6.09 9.15
C ALA A 73 6.36 7.50 9.71
N SER A 74 5.36 8.03 10.42
CA SER A 74 5.43 9.35 11.07
C SER A 74 6.47 9.41 12.19
N ALA A 75 6.82 8.27 12.79
CA ALA A 75 7.90 8.16 13.76
C ALA A 75 9.29 7.99 13.12
N GLY A 76 9.39 8.00 11.78
CA GLY A 76 10.63 7.86 11.04
C GLY A 76 11.08 6.41 10.83
N ALA A 77 10.17 5.44 10.96
CA ALA A 77 10.47 4.04 10.68
C ALA A 77 10.74 3.81 9.18
N ASP A 78 11.61 2.85 8.87
CA ASP A 78 11.83 2.40 7.49
C ASP A 78 10.65 1.60 6.94
N VAL A 79 10.62 1.37 5.62
CA VAL A 79 9.52 0.67 4.95
C VAL A 79 9.33 -0.77 5.46
N ASP A 80 10.37 -1.44 5.95
CA ASP A 80 10.28 -2.78 6.53
C ASP A 80 9.51 -2.73 7.87
N ALA A 81 9.85 -1.79 8.74
CA ALA A 81 9.16 -1.57 10.00
C ALA A 81 7.74 -1.04 9.81
N VAL A 82 7.49 -0.22 8.79
CA VAL A 82 6.14 0.23 8.40
C VAL A 82 5.27 -0.94 7.95
N ALA A 83 5.80 -1.83 7.09
CA ALA A 83 5.09 -3.02 6.64
C ALA A 83 4.77 -3.95 7.82
N ARG A 84 5.74 -4.21 8.70
CA ARG A 84 5.54 -5.02 9.90
C ARG A 84 4.47 -4.43 10.83
N ALA A 85 4.48 -3.11 11.04
CA ALA A 85 3.47 -2.45 11.87
C ALA A 85 2.05 -2.61 11.30
N ALA A 86 1.91 -2.60 9.97
CA ALA A 86 0.64 -2.88 9.32
C ALA A 86 0.20 -4.34 9.48
N GLU A 87 1.13 -5.29 9.29
CA GLU A 87 0.88 -6.73 9.43
C GLU A 87 0.45 -7.12 10.85
N GLU A 88 1.06 -6.51 11.88
CA GLU A 88 0.70 -6.71 13.29
C GLU A 88 -0.77 -6.34 13.58
N ALA A 89 -1.42 -5.56 12.71
CA ALA A 89 -2.82 -5.21 12.86
C ALA A 89 -3.78 -6.42 12.77
N TYR A 90 -3.35 -7.56 12.20
CA TYR A 90 -4.13 -8.81 12.22
C TYR A 90 -4.41 -9.31 13.64
N ASP A 91 -3.49 -9.05 14.57
CA ASP A 91 -3.52 -9.63 15.90
C ASP A 91 -4.21 -8.72 16.93
N TYR A 92 -4.60 -7.50 16.55
CA TYR A 92 -5.25 -6.57 17.48
C TYR A 92 -6.62 -7.08 17.93
N ARG A 93 -6.73 -7.37 19.23
CA ARG A 93 -8.00 -7.71 19.87
C ARG A 93 -8.52 -6.54 20.70
N LYS A 94 -9.78 -6.20 20.48
CA LYS A 94 -10.56 -5.28 21.32
C LYS A 94 -11.07 -6.05 22.55
N VAL A 95 -10.15 -6.55 23.38
CA VAL A 95 -10.47 -7.23 24.64
C VAL A 95 -10.71 -6.23 25.76
#